data_AF-A0A7X5IRA3-F1
#
_entry.id   AF-A0A7X5IRA3-F1
#
_cell.length_a   1.000
_cell.length_b   1.000
_cell.length_c   1.000
_cell.angle_alpha   90.00
_cell.angle_beta   90.00
_cell.angle_gamma   90.00
#
_symmetry.space_group_name_H-M   'P 1'
#
loop_
_entity.id
_entity.type
_entity.pdbx_description
1 polymer ?
#
loop_
_entity_poly.entity_id
_entity_poly.type
_entity_poly.pdbx_seq_one_letter_code
_entity_poly.pdbx_strand_id
1 'polypeptide(L)' 'PPVHFPSHLFLTLSNFAYTKFYTRPVIMDNLRTHHCNFVGELIRAKGAISLYLPPYSPDLNPIEKMWQR' A
#
# COMPACT_ATOMS: atom_id res chain seq x y z
N PRO A 1 -14.58 -33.84 -4.64
CA PRO A 1 -14.71 -33.17 -5.95
C PRO A 1 -14.08 -31.77 -5.93
N PRO A 2 -13.27 -31.39 -6.95
CA PRO A 2 -12.72 -30.04 -7.02
C PRO A 2 -13.86 -29.03 -7.23
N VAL A 3 -13.88 -27.99 -6.40
CA VAL A 3 -14.86 -26.91 -6.50
C VAL A 3 -14.52 -26.13 -7.77
N HIS A 4 -15.36 -26.24 -8.80
CA HIS A 4 -15.15 -25.51 -10.05
C HIS A 4 -15.49 -24.04 -9.81
N PHE A 5 -14.48 -23.22 -9.54
CA PHE A 5 -14.66 -21.77 -9.37
C PHE A 5 -14.86 -21.12 -10.76
N PRO A 6 -15.94 -20.36 -10.99
CA PRO A 6 -16.14 -19.70 -12.27
C PRO A 6 -15.04 -18.67 -12.54
N SER A 7 -14.47 -18.65 -13.75
CA SER A 7 -13.35 -17.77 -14.12
C SER A 7 -13.66 -16.28 -13.96
N HIS A 8 -14.91 -15.87 -14.21
CA HIS A 8 -15.36 -14.49 -14.02
C HIS A 8 -15.42 -14.09 -12.53
N LEU A 9 -15.75 -15.03 -11.64
CA LEU A 9 -15.79 -14.79 -10.20
C LEU A 9 -14.36 -14.62 -9.64
N PHE A 10 -13.40 -15.42 -10.12
CA PHE A 10 -11.98 -15.25 -9.79
C PHE A 10 -11.43 -13.88 -10.21
N LEU A 11 -11.69 -13.46 -11.47
CA LEU A 11 -11.26 -12.16 -11.98
C LEU A 11 -11.93 -10.99 -11.26
N THR A 12 -13.20 -11.13 -10.87
CA THR A 12 -13.91 -10.09 -10.13
C THR A 12 -13.36 -9.94 -8.71
N LEU A 13 -13.06 -11.05 -8.03
CA LEU A 13 -12.44 -11.03 -6.71
C LEU A 13 -11.00 -10.53 -6.76
N SER A 14 -10.24 -10.89 -7.80
CA SER A 14 -8.86 -10.40 -7.98
C SER A 14 -8.83 -8.91 -8.29
N ASN A 15 -9.70 -8.40 -9.17
CA ASN A 15 -9.83 -6.97 -9.42
C ASN A 15 -10.34 -6.22 -8.19
N PHE A 16 -11.33 -6.76 -7.47
CA PHE A 16 -11.78 -6.14 -6.22
C PHE A 16 -10.65 -6.06 -5.19
N ALA A 17 -9.88 -7.14 -5.01
CA ALA A 17 -8.71 -7.12 -4.15
C ALA A 17 -7.64 -6.14 -4.66
N TYR A 18 -7.33 -6.15 -5.95
CA TYR A 18 -6.33 -5.27 -6.56
C TYR A 18 -6.72 -3.80 -6.40
N THR A 19 -7.96 -3.45 -6.76
CA THR A 19 -8.48 -2.09 -6.61
C THR A 19 -8.53 -1.66 -5.16
N LYS A 20 -9.03 -2.51 -4.25
CA LYS A 20 -9.22 -2.15 -2.84
C LYS A 20 -7.92 -2.12 -2.03
N PHE A 21 -6.91 -2.93 -2.39
CA PHE A 21 -5.66 -3.02 -1.63
C PHE A 21 -4.46 -2.32 -2.28
N TYR A 22 -4.39 -2.20 -3.61
CA TYR A 22 -3.18 -1.72 -4.29
C TYR A 22 -3.30 -0.34 -4.95
N THR A 23 -4.48 0.28 -5.04
CA THR A 23 -4.63 1.57 -5.75
C THR A 23 -4.28 2.80 -4.91
N ARG A 24 -4.03 2.64 -3.59
CA ARG A 24 -3.78 3.78 -2.69
C ARG A 24 -2.64 3.51 -1.69
N PRO A 25 -1.41 3.21 -2.14
CA PRO A 25 -0.29 3.10 -1.23
C PRO A 25 0.09 4.48 -0.69
N VAL A 26 0.35 4.55 0.62
CA VAL A 26 1.06 5.65 1.26
C VAL A 26 2.50 5.21 1.41
N ILE A 27 3.42 5.90 0.73
CA ILE A 27 4.86 5.64 0.81
C ILE A 27 5.37 6.28 2.10
N MET A 28 5.95 5.46 2.98
CA MET A 28 6.45 5.87 4.29
C MET A 28 7.97 5.75 4.32
N ASP A 29 8.66 6.78 4.78
CA ASP A 29 10.05 6.63 5.22
C ASP A 29 10.11 5.89 6.58
N ASN A 30 11.32 5.71 7.12
CA ASN A 30 11.53 4.98 8.37
C ASN A 30 11.54 5.88 9.63
N LEU A 31 10.92 7.07 9.58
CA LEU A 31 10.78 7.89 10.78
C LEU A 31 10.02 7.09 11.87
N ARG A 32 10.53 7.11 13.11
CA ARG A 32 9.98 6.27 14.20
C ARG A 32 8.47 6.46 14.42
N THR A 33 7.94 7.66 14.20
CA THR A 33 6.51 7.96 14.30
C THR A 33 5.66 7.22 13.27
N HIS A 34 6.19 6.87 12.10
CA HIS A 34 5.49 6.10 11.09
C HIS A 34 5.22 4.65 11.52
N HIS A 35 6.08 4.09 12.36
CA HIS A 35 5.96 2.72 12.86
C HIS A 35 5.00 2.55 14.04
N CYS A 36 4.36 3.63 14.52
CA CYS A 36 3.35 3.47 15.56
C CYS A 36 2.08 2.81 15.00
N ASN A 37 1.49 1.87 15.74
CA ASN A 37 0.30 1.12 15.31
C ASN A 37 -0.84 2.06 14.87
N PHE A 38 -0.99 3.17 15.60
CA PHE A 38 -2.01 4.18 15.35
C PHE A 38 -1.93 4.78 13.94
N VAL A 39 -0.73 5.06 13.42
CA VAL A 39 -0.57 5.59 12.05
C VAL A 39 -1.04 4.56 11.02
N GLY A 40 -0.67 3.30 11.18
CA GLY A 40 -1.14 2.22 10.30
C GLY A 40 -2.66 2.02 10.35
N GLU A 41 -3.28 2.13 11.51
CA GLU A 41 -4.73 2.06 11.69
C GLU A 41 -5.46 3.21 10.99
N LEU A 42 -4.98 4.44 11.15
CA LEU A 42 -5.54 5.62 10.48
C LEU A 42 -5.46 5.49 8.95
N ILE A 43 -4.33 5.02 8.41
CA ILE A 43 -4.14 4.80 6.97
C ILE A 43 -5.15 3.75 6.46
N ARG A 44 -5.30 2.63 7.17
CA ARG A 44 -6.28 1.58 6.82
C ARG A 44 -7.72 2.06 6.92
N ALA A 45 -8.05 2.89 7.90
CA ALA A 45 -9.39 3.49 8.05
C ALA A 45 -9.77 4.38 6.85
N LYS A 46 -8.78 4.88 6.10
CA LYS A 46 -8.98 5.61 4.83
C LYS A 46 -8.95 4.73 3.58
N GLY A 47 -8.90 3.40 3.74
CA GLY A 47 -8.84 2.45 2.62
C GLY A 47 -7.50 2.44 1.89
N ALA A 48 -6.42 2.78 2.59
CA ALA A 48 -5.06 2.80 2.07
C ALA A 48 -4.16 1.79 2.80
N ILE A 49 -2.96 1.56 2.27
CA ILE A 49 -1.94 0.71 2.90
C ILE A 49 -0.63 1.48 3.06
N SER A 50 0.13 1.17 4.10
CA SER A 50 1.48 1.71 4.28
C SER A 50 2.49 0.85 3.53
N LEU A 51 3.34 1.47 2.72
CA LEU A 51 4.48 0.83 2.07
C LEU A 51 5.77 1.54 2.50
N TYR A 52 6.63 0.81 3.22
CA TYR A 52 7.86 1.36 3.77
C TYR A 52 8.99 1.28 2.75
N LEU A 53 9.77 2.35 2.66
CA LEU A 53 10.99 2.38 1.88
C LEU A 53 12.10 1.58 2.58
N PRO A 54 13.05 1.00 1.83
CA PRO A 54 14.27 0.45 2.42
C PRO A 54 15.02 1.53 3.24
N PRO A 55 15.70 1.16 4.33
CA PRO A 55 16.47 2.11 5.14
C PRO A 55 17.46 2.92 4.30
N TYR A 56 17.64 4.19 4.64
CA TYR A 56 18.59 5.11 3.99
C TYR A 56 18.48 5.19 2.46
N SER A 57 17.27 5.04 1.90
CA SER A 57 17.02 5.09 0.45
C SER A 57 16.24 6.36 0.04
N PRO A 58 16.83 7.57 0.19
CA PRO A 58 16.15 8.82 -0.17
C PRO A 58 15.81 8.87 -1.67
N ASP A 59 16.62 8.26 -2.53
CA ASP A 59 16.38 8.23 -3.98
C ASP A 59 15.03 7.57 -4.37
N LEU A 60 14.49 6.73 -3.47
CA LEU A 60 13.22 6.05 -3.65
C LEU A 60 12.04 6.82 -3.05
N ASN A 61 12.28 7.90 -2.32
CA ASN A 61 11.25 8.73 -1.72
C ASN A 61 10.74 9.76 -2.75
N PRO A 62 9.49 9.64 -3.25
CA PRO A 62 9.01 10.50 -4.34
C PRO A 62 9.03 11.99 -4.01
N ILE A 63 8.97 12.35 -2.71
CA ILE A 63 8.98 13.74 -2.27
C ILE A 63 10.34 14.42 -2.47
N GLU A 64 11.46 13.67 -2.48
CA GLU A 64 12.80 14.24 -2.60
C GLU A 64 12.96 15.01 -3.90
N LYS A 65 12.36 14.52 -4.99
CA LYS A 65 12.32 15.22 -6.28
C LYS A 65 11.59 16.57 -6.22
N MET A 66 10.67 16.77 -5.27
CA MET A 66 10.03 18.06 -5.07
C MET A 66 10.92 19.05 -4.31
N TRP A 67 11.88 18.55 -3.53
CA TRP A 67 12.80 19.36 -2.72
C TRP A 67 14.13 19.66 -3.44
N GLN A 68 14.50 18.83 -4.41
CA GLN A 68 15.63 19.05 -5.32
C GLN A 68 15.30 20.25 -6.24
N ARG A 69 15.66 21.45 -5.79
CA ARG A 69 15.66 22.68 -6.59
C ARG A 69 16.88 22.77 -7.50
#